data_AF-A0A1U7UP82-F1
#
_entry.id   AF-A0A1U7UP82-F1
#
_cell.length_a   1.000
_cell.length_b   1.000
_cell.length_c   1.000
_cell.angle_alpha   90.00
_cell.angle_beta   90.00
_cell.angle_gamma   90.00
#
_symmetry.space_group_name_H-M   'P 1'
#
loop_
_entity.id
_entity.type
_entity.pdbx_description
1 polymer ?
#
loop_
_entity_poly.entity_id
_entity_poly.type
_entity_poly.pdbx_seq_one_letter_code
_entity_poly.pdbx_strand_id
1 'polypeptide(L)'
;MATEVFEWEIVNDDGFIYKRRKLQQLQVSSSTTSAFAAPVRPNPAVAKLKRKKRVLLRILERFGKDIEELELWEKAVNDLKVKSKIQQQKSSDPQPQQQPRPQPQLQSSSGFSSVDQRLSQAEAKEDLIHNILKRCDVAEALCSAAEERVKQPFFDLPIWAHSPRSLIKSLGEE
;
A
#
# COMPACT_ATOMS: atom_id res chain seq x y z
N MET A 1 -42.48 -40.50 11.76
CA MET A 1 -41.33 -39.65 12.09
C MET A 1 -40.55 -39.43 10.81
N ALA A 2 -40.51 -38.22 10.27
CA ALA A 2 -39.82 -37.94 9.01
C ALA A 2 -38.32 -37.72 9.29
N THR A 3 -37.48 -38.59 8.73
CA THR A 3 -36.02 -38.43 8.77
C THR A 3 -35.62 -37.43 7.70
N GLU A 4 -35.32 -36.19 8.10
CA GLU A 4 -34.76 -35.17 7.21
C GLU A 4 -33.30 -35.55 6.88
N VAL A 5 -33.09 -36.12 5.70
CA VAL A 5 -31.75 -36.46 5.19
C VAL A 5 -31.11 -35.17 4.66
N PHE A 6 -30.29 -34.51 5.47
CA PHE A 6 -29.51 -33.36 5.02
C PHE A 6 -28.29 -33.81 4.21
N GLU A 7 -28.37 -33.63 2.89
CA GLU A 7 -27.22 -33.81 2.00
C GLU A 7 -26.29 -32.58 2.11
N TRP A 8 -25.01 -32.81 2.33
CA TRP A 8 -23.99 -31.75 2.43
C TRP A 8 -23.20 -31.67 1.13
N GLU A 9 -22.99 -30.45 0.62
CA GLU A 9 -22.13 -30.21 -0.53
C GLU A 9 -20.84 -29.48 -0.13
N ILE A 10 -19.74 -29.83 -0.78
CA ILE A 10 -18.43 -29.19 -0.60
C ILE A 10 -18.31 -28.08 -1.62
N VAL A 11 -18.04 -26.86 -1.14
CA VAL A 11 -17.92 -25.66 -1.98
C VAL A 11 -16.55 -25.06 -1.80
N ASN A 12 -15.92 -24.67 -2.92
CA ASN A 12 -14.68 -23.90 -2.93
C ASN A 12 -15.02 -22.45 -3.32
N ASP A 13 -14.86 -21.53 -2.38
CA ASP A 13 -14.97 -20.09 -2.62
C ASP A 13 -13.60 -19.43 -2.45
N ASP A 14 -13.00 -19.03 -3.58
CA ASP A 14 -11.75 -18.27 -3.63
C ASP A 14 -10.59 -18.93 -2.82
N GLY A 15 -10.52 -20.27 -2.84
CA GLY A 15 -9.48 -21.06 -2.17
C GLY A 15 -9.89 -21.60 -0.80
N PHE A 16 -11.03 -21.18 -0.26
CA PHE A 16 -11.60 -21.72 0.98
C PHE A 16 -12.61 -22.81 0.69
N ILE A 17 -12.35 -24.01 1.23
CA ILE A 17 -13.22 -25.17 1.07
C ILE A 17 -14.07 -25.33 2.33
N TYR A 18 -15.40 -25.26 2.20
CA TYR A 18 -16.32 -25.47 3.31
C TYR A 18 -17.52 -26.35 2.92
N LYS A 19 -18.13 -26.98 3.93
CA LYS A 19 -19.34 -27.78 3.79
C LYS A 19 -20.56 -26.89 4.00
N ARG A 20 -21.51 -26.89 3.07
CA ARG A 20 -22.81 -26.23 3.25
C ARG A 20 -23.95 -27.19 3.03
N ARG A 21 -25.09 -26.97 3.73
CA ARG A 21 -26.29 -27.80 3.60
C ARG A 21 -26.90 -27.56 2.22
N LYS A 22 -27.10 -28.63 1.46
CA LYS A 22 -27.81 -28.58 0.18
C LYS A 22 -29.27 -28.29 0.50
N LEU A 23 -29.80 -27.18 0.02
CA LEU A 23 -31.23 -26.91 0.09
C LEU A 23 -31.91 -27.91 -0.87
N GLN A 24 -32.47 -29.00 -0.36
CA GLN A 24 -33.34 -29.85 -1.17
C GLN A 24 -34.54 -29.01 -1.58
N GLN A 25 -34.53 -28.47 -2.81
CA GLN A 25 -35.80 -28.20 -3.47
C GLN A 25 -36.47 -29.56 -3.57
N LEU A 26 -37.60 -29.73 -2.88
CA LEU A 26 -38.48 -30.87 -3.08
C LEU A 26 -38.70 -31.02 -4.59
N GLN A 27 -38.01 -31.97 -5.21
CA GLN A 27 -38.51 -32.55 -6.46
C GLN A 27 -39.70 -33.40 -6.05
N VAL A 28 -40.88 -32.78 -6.05
CA VAL A 28 -42.13 -33.52 -6.15
C VAL A 28 -42.12 -34.16 -7.54
N SER A 29 -41.75 -35.44 -7.59
CA SER A 29 -42.11 -36.28 -8.72
C SER A 29 -43.63 -36.38 -8.71
N SER A 30 -44.29 -35.65 -9.61
CA SER A 30 -45.53 -36.06 -10.28
C SER A 30 -45.97 -34.95 -11.24
N SER A 31 -46.00 -35.30 -12.52
CA SER A 31 -46.77 -34.67 -13.59
C SER A 31 -48.06 -33.99 -13.14
N THR A 32 -48.19 -32.68 -13.34
CA THR A 32 -49.26 -32.00 -14.10
C THR A 32 -49.18 -30.48 -13.96
N THR A 33 -49.32 -29.80 -15.10
CA THR A 33 -49.74 -28.41 -15.34
C THR A 33 -50.08 -27.54 -14.12
N SER A 34 -49.35 -26.45 -13.93
CA SER A 34 -49.93 -25.10 -13.76
C SER A 34 -48.83 -24.03 -13.77
N ALA A 35 -48.97 -23.10 -14.71
CA ALA A 35 -48.09 -21.95 -14.85
C ALA A 35 -48.31 -20.97 -13.70
N PHE A 36 -47.39 -20.95 -12.74
CA PHE A 36 -47.15 -19.79 -11.90
C PHE A 36 -45.69 -19.38 -12.04
N ALA A 37 -45.48 -18.22 -12.66
CA ALA A 37 -44.18 -17.61 -12.87
C ALA A 37 -43.53 -17.32 -11.50
N ALA A 38 -42.67 -18.24 -11.05
CA ALA A 38 -41.78 -17.98 -9.93
C ALA A 38 -40.82 -16.83 -10.32
N PRO A 39 -40.53 -15.87 -9.42
CA PRO A 39 -39.61 -14.79 -9.73
C PRO A 39 -38.25 -15.39 -10.06
N VAL A 40 -37.76 -15.11 -11.26
CA VAL A 40 -36.44 -15.50 -11.76
C VAL A 40 -35.42 -15.01 -10.74
N ARG A 41 -34.94 -15.92 -9.87
CA ARG A 41 -33.91 -15.57 -8.88
C ARG A 41 -32.67 -15.14 -9.67
N PRO A 42 -32.16 -13.91 -9.50
CA PRO A 42 -31.02 -13.45 -10.27
C PRO A 42 -29.83 -14.37 -9.98
N ASN A 43 -29.24 -14.94 -11.05
CA ASN A 43 -28.11 -15.85 -10.96
C ASN A 43 -27.02 -15.23 -10.07
N PRO A 44 -26.61 -15.90 -8.97
CA PRO A 44 -25.65 -15.35 -8.01
C PRO A 44 -24.31 -14.97 -8.67
N ALA A 45 -23.92 -15.65 -9.75
CA ALA A 45 -22.73 -15.32 -10.53
C ALA A 45 -22.83 -13.95 -11.21
N VAL A 46 -24.00 -13.60 -11.75
CA VAL A 46 -24.23 -12.29 -12.40
C VAL A 46 -24.24 -11.17 -11.36
N ALA A 47 -24.78 -11.42 -10.16
CA ALA A 47 -24.71 -10.47 -9.05
C ALA A 47 -23.27 -10.25 -8.54
N LYS A 48 -22.46 -11.31 -8.42
CA LYS A 48 -21.03 -11.23 -8.07
C LYS A 48 -20.25 -10.41 -9.10
N LEU A 49 -20.47 -10.67 -10.39
CA LEU A 49 -19.81 -9.93 -11.48
C LEU A 49 -20.18 -8.44 -11.48
N LYS A 50 -21.47 -8.10 -11.28
CA LYS A 50 -21.93 -6.71 -11.17
C LYS A 50 -21.29 -5.99 -9.98
N ARG A 51 -21.18 -6.65 -8.82
CA ARG A 51 -20.48 -6.10 -7.64
C ARG A 51 -19.01 -5.85 -7.93
N LYS A 52 -18.31 -6.82 -8.52
CA LYS A 52 -16.89 -6.71 -8.91
C LYS A 52 -16.65 -5.55 -9.87
N LYS A 53 -17.48 -5.43 -10.92
CA LYS A 53 -17.41 -4.32 -11.88
C LYS A 53 -17.55 -2.96 -11.20
N ARG A 54 -18.50 -2.80 -10.27
CA ARG A 54 -18.68 -1.54 -9.52
C ARG A 54 -17.51 -1.20 -8.60
N VAL A 55 -16.87 -2.20 -7.99
CA VAL A 55 -15.68 -1.99 -7.16
C VAL A 55 -14.51 -1.55 -8.03
N LEU A 56 -14.27 -2.25 -9.14
CA LEU A 56 -13.19 -1.91 -10.09
C LEU A 56 -13.35 -0.50 -10.65
N LEU A 57 -14.56 -0.09 -11.04
CA LEU A 57 -14.81 1.27 -11.52
C LEU A 57 -14.52 2.33 -10.45
N ARG A 58 -14.87 2.08 -9.18
CA ARG A 58 -14.54 2.99 -8.08
C ARG A 58 -13.03 3.09 -7.84
N ILE A 59 -12.32 1.97 -7.98
CA ILE A 59 -10.85 1.95 -7.86
C ILE A 59 -10.23 2.74 -9.01
N LEU A 60 -10.70 2.53 -10.24
CA LEU A 60 -10.24 3.27 -11.41
C LEU A 60 -10.46 4.78 -11.26
N GLU A 61 -11.64 5.18 -10.77
CA GLU A 61 -11.94 6.60 -10.51
C GLU A 61 -11.02 7.21 -9.45
N ARG A 62 -10.70 6.46 -8.39
CA ARG A 62 -9.74 6.92 -7.36
C ARG A 62 -8.35 7.12 -7.94
N PHE A 63 -7.82 6.12 -8.65
CA PHE A 63 -6.51 6.25 -9.29
C PHE A 63 -6.47 7.38 -10.33
N GLY A 64 -7.56 7.63 -11.05
CA GLY A 64 -7.67 8.78 -11.94
C GLY A 64 -7.48 10.10 -11.21
N LYS A 65 -8.15 10.30 -10.07
CA LYS A 65 -8.01 11.51 -9.24
C LYS A 65 -6.60 11.64 -8.65
N ASP A 66 -6.03 10.54 -8.19
CA ASP A 66 -4.67 10.53 -7.64
C ASP A 66 -3.63 10.93 -8.70
N ILE A 67 -3.81 10.47 -9.95
CA ILE A 67 -2.96 10.86 -11.09
C ILE A 67 -3.10 12.36 -11.39
N GLU A 68 -4.32 12.89 -11.47
CA GLU A 68 -4.55 14.32 -11.70
C GLU A 68 -3.91 15.19 -10.62
N GLU A 69 -3.99 14.77 -9.36
CA GLU A 69 -3.32 15.44 -8.24
C GLU A 69 -1.80 15.40 -8.40
N LEU A 70 -1.22 14.25 -8.71
CA LEU A 70 0.22 14.10 -8.94
C LEU A 70 0.71 14.99 -10.09
N GLU A 71 -0.03 15.07 -11.20
CA GLU A 71 0.29 15.94 -12.33
C GLU A 71 0.24 17.43 -11.93
N LEU A 72 -0.68 17.83 -11.06
CA LEU A 72 -0.75 19.19 -10.54
C LEU A 72 0.48 19.51 -9.66
N TRP A 73 0.86 18.59 -8.78
CA TRP A 73 2.07 18.73 -7.95
C TRP A 73 3.34 18.81 -8.81
N GLU A 74 3.43 17.98 -9.85
CA GLU A 74 4.55 18.01 -10.79
C GLU A 74 4.67 19.39 -11.48
N LYS A 75 3.56 19.94 -11.96
CA LYS A 75 3.53 21.29 -12.55
C LYS A 75 3.98 22.35 -11.55
N ALA A 76 3.46 22.32 -10.33
CA ALA A 76 3.83 23.30 -9.29
C ALA A 76 5.32 23.25 -8.93
N VAL A 77 5.89 22.05 -8.84
CA VAL A 77 7.33 21.85 -8.59
C VAL A 77 8.17 22.35 -9.76
N ASN A 78 7.76 22.06 -11.00
CA ASN A 78 8.44 22.54 -12.19
C ASN A 78 8.40 24.08 -12.30
N ASP A 79 7.27 24.71 -11.98
CA ASP A 79 7.14 26.17 -11.94
C ASP A 79 8.08 26.79 -10.89
N LEU A 80 8.15 26.22 -9.69
CA LEU A 80 9.09 26.64 -8.65
C LEU A 80 10.54 26.49 -9.11
N LYS A 81 10.88 25.39 -9.78
CA LYS A 81 12.21 25.14 -10.33
C LYS A 81 12.58 26.15 -11.42
N VAL A 82 11.65 26.51 -12.31
CA VAL A 82 11.85 27.54 -13.33
C VAL A 82 12.02 28.92 -12.69
N LYS A 83 11.15 29.29 -11.73
CA LYS A 83 11.25 30.55 -10.98
C LYS A 83 12.58 30.68 -10.23
N SER A 84 13.03 29.60 -9.59
CA SER A 84 14.33 29.54 -8.90
C SER A 84 15.50 29.78 -9.87
N LYS A 85 15.49 29.15 -11.05
CA LYS A 85 16.52 29.39 -12.09
C LYS A 85 16.52 30.83 -12.59
N ILE A 86 15.35 31.42 -12.84
CA ILE A 86 15.23 32.82 -13.28
C ILE A 86 15.74 33.78 -12.20
N GLN A 87 15.45 33.51 -10.94
CA GLN A 87 15.92 34.33 -9.82
C GLN A 87 17.45 34.26 -9.66
N GLN A 88 18.05 33.07 -9.85
CA GLN A 88 19.50 32.92 -9.85
C GLN A 88 20.18 33.68 -11.01
N GLN A 89 19.58 33.69 -12.20
CA GLN A 89 20.12 34.44 -13.35
C GLN A 89 19.98 35.97 -13.19
N LYS A 90 18.90 36.46 -12.54
CA LYS A 90 18.71 37.90 -12.31
C LYS A 90 19.65 38.48 -11.25
N SER A 91 20.15 37.66 -10.32
CA SER A 91 21.21 38.04 -9.37
C SER A 91 22.62 38.07 -9.97
N SER A 92 22.78 37.69 -11.25
CA SER A 92 24.08 37.65 -11.94
C SER A 92 24.24 38.69 -13.05
N ASP A 93 23.37 39.70 -13.14
CA ASP A 93 23.55 40.81 -14.09
C ASP A 93 24.46 41.91 -13.47
N PRO A 94 25.69 42.13 -13.98
CA PRO A 94 26.57 43.17 -13.49
C PRO A 94 26.17 44.53 -14.07
N GLN A 95 25.71 45.43 -13.21
CA GLN A 95 25.53 46.84 -13.54
C GLN A 95 26.86 47.44 -14.04
N PRO A 96 26.90 48.16 -15.18
CA PRO A 96 28.13 48.76 -15.67
C PRO A 96 28.42 50.05 -14.89
N GLN A 97 29.22 49.94 -13.82
CA GLN A 97 29.85 51.09 -13.19
C GLN A 97 31.37 51.08 -13.42
N GLN A 98 31.76 52.07 -14.23
CA GLN A 98 33.06 52.71 -14.41
C GLN A 98 34.23 52.18 -13.56
N GLN A 99 35.23 51.64 -14.27
CA GLN A 99 36.63 51.57 -13.82
C GLN A 99 37.19 52.99 -13.62
N PRO A 100 38.08 53.22 -12.63
CA PRO A 100 39.48 52.84 -12.82
C PRO A 100 40.20 52.28 -11.57
N ARG A 101 41.06 51.29 -11.84
CA ARG A 101 42.48 51.17 -11.42
C ARG A 101 42.83 49.75 -10.93
N PRO A 102 43.94 49.15 -11.40
CA PRO A 102 44.31 47.78 -11.04
C PRO A 102 45.01 47.77 -9.68
N GLN A 103 44.47 47.00 -8.74
CA GLN A 103 45.19 46.62 -7.52
C GLN A 103 45.65 45.16 -7.61
N PRO A 104 46.79 44.82 -6.98
CA PRO A 104 47.50 43.57 -7.22
C PRO A 104 46.69 42.38 -6.72
N GLN A 105 46.67 41.32 -7.53
CA GLN A 105 46.08 40.03 -7.20
C GLN A 105 46.68 39.47 -5.91
N LEU A 106 45.91 39.49 -4.83
CA LEU A 106 46.09 38.53 -3.74
C LEU A 106 45.47 37.21 -4.21
N GLN A 107 46.30 36.40 -4.86
CA GLN A 107 46.05 34.99 -5.11
C GLN A 107 46.06 34.24 -3.78
N SER A 108 44.95 34.24 -3.05
CA SER A 108 44.78 33.41 -1.86
C SER A 108 43.28 33.19 -1.59
N SER A 109 42.80 31.97 -1.83
CA SER A 109 41.59 31.34 -1.25
C SER A 109 40.63 30.60 -2.20
N SER A 110 40.92 30.47 -3.52
CA SER A 110 39.98 29.75 -4.41
C SER A 110 39.74 28.28 -4.01
N GLY A 111 40.72 27.65 -3.34
CA GLY A 111 40.58 26.31 -2.77
C GLY A 111 39.65 26.25 -1.54
N PHE A 112 39.68 27.27 -0.67
CA PHE A 112 38.90 27.29 0.58
C PHE A 112 37.40 27.34 0.29
N SER A 113 36.98 28.24 -0.61
CA SER A 113 35.58 28.34 -1.04
C SER A 113 35.06 27.06 -1.70
N SER A 114 35.90 26.34 -2.46
CA SER A 114 35.50 25.09 -3.12
C SER A 114 35.34 23.91 -2.16
N VAL A 115 36.11 23.89 -1.07
CA VAL A 115 36.02 22.89 -0.01
C VAL A 115 34.77 23.14 0.84
N ASP A 116 34.53 24.39 1.24
CA ASP A 116 33.34 24.78 2.01
C ASP A 116 32.05 24.48 1.24
N GLN A 117 32.02 24.73 -0.08
CA GLN A 117 30.89 24.37 -0.92
C GLN A 117 30.66 22.84 -0.95
N ARG A 118 31.72 22.04 -1.04
CA ARG A 118 31.58 20.57 -1.00
C ARG A 118 31.15 20.06 0.36
N LEU A 119 31.63 20.68 1.44
CA LEU A 119 31.23 20.37 2.80
C LEU A 119 29.74 20.65 3.00
N SER A 120 29.26 21.84 2.62
CA SER A 120 27.82 22.18 2.67
C SER A 120 26.95 21.22 1.86
N GLN A 121 27.46 20.71 0.73
CA GLN A 121 26.74 19.72 -0.09
C GLN A 121 26.72 18.34 0.59
N ALA A 122 27.79 17.96 1.28
CA ALA A 122 27.86 16.73 2.05
C ALA A 122 26.91 16.77 3.25
N GLU A 123 26.89 17.87 4.01
CA GLU A 123 25.98 18.10 5.14
C GLU A 123 24.51 18.04 4.70
N ALA A 124 24.15 18.71 3.60
CA ALA A 124 22.78 18.65 3.08
C ALA A 124 22.36 17.24 2.64
N LYS A 125 23.32 16.42 2.16
CA LYS A 125 23.06 15.02 1.81
C LYS A 125 22.96 14.13 3.06
N GLU A 126 23.74 14.42 4.09
CA GLU A 126 23.66 13.74 5.38
C GLU A 126 22.29 13.97 6.02
N ASP A 127 21.79 15.21 6.01
CA ASP A 127 20.45 15.53 6.51
C ASP A 127 19.35 14.75 5.78
N LEU A 128 19.48 14.62 4.45
CA LEU A 128 18.56 13.81 3.65
C LEU A 128 18.62 12.33 4.02
N ILE A 129 19.82 11.77 4.13
CA ILE A 129 20.04 10.38 4.52
C ILE A 129 19.44 10.12 5.91
N HIS A 130 19.73 10.99 6.87
CA HIS A 130 19.21 10.90 8.22
C HIS A 130 17.67 10.98 8.25
N ASN A 131 17.06 11.84 7.43
CA ASN A 131 15.61 11.90 7.30
C ASN A 131 15.02 10.58 6.77
N ILE A 132 15.64 10.00 5.75
CA ILE A 132 15.20 8.72 5.18
C ILE A 132 15.36 7.59 6.21
N LEU A 133 16.50 7.51 6.90
CA LEU A 133 16.73 6.52 7.96
C LEU A 133 15.66 6.61 9.05
N LYS A 134 15.36 7.81 9.55
CA LYS A 134 14.29 8.01 10.54
C LYS A 134 12.92 7.51 10.04
N ARG A 135 12.61 7.68 8.76
CA ARG A 135 11.36 7.15 8.18
C ARG A 135 11.38 5.64 8.08
N CYS A 136 12.52 5.04 7.74
CA CYS A 136 12.72 3.60 7.74
C CYS A 136 12.56 3.02 9.16
N ASP A 137 13.10 3.66 10.19
CA ASP A 137 12.94 3.21 11.59
C ASP A 137 11.47 3.19 12.02
N VAL A 138 10.71 4.22 11.63
CA VAL A 138 9.26 4.27 11.89
C VAL A 138 8.52 3.18 11.13
N ALA A 139 8.88 2.94 9.86
CA ALA A 139 8.29 1.88 9.06
C ALA A 139 8.59 0.50 9.65
N GLU A 140 9.83 0.26 10.07
CA GLU A 140 10.26 -0.98 10.73
C GLU A 140 9.44 -1.21 12.01
N ALA A 141 9.33 -0.19 12.88
CA ALA A 141 8.56 -0.30 14.11
C ALA A 141 7.07 -0.63 13.85
N LEU A 142 6.47 -0.05 12.82
CA LEU A 142 5.09 -0.37 12.42
C LEU A 142 4.97 -1.80 11.89
N CYS A 143 5.91 -2.24 11.05
CA CYS A 143 5.96 -3.60 10.52
C CYS A 143 6.14 -4.62 11.64
N SER A 144 7.10 -4.43 12.53
CA SER A 144 7.32 -5.32 13.68
C SER A 144 6.08 -5.37 14.58
N ALA A 145 5.44 -4.23 14.87
CA ALA A 145 4.21 -4.22 15.67
C ALA A 145 3.05 -4.96 14.99
N ALA A 146 2.92 -4.84 13.67
CA ALA A 146 1.91 -5.58 12.91
C ALA A 146 2.22 -7.09 12.90
N GLU A 147 3.48 -7.46 12.72
CA GLU A 147 3.92 -8.86 12.75
C GLU A 147 3.65 -9.50 14.13
N GLU A 148 3.98 -8.81 15.22
CA GLU A 148 3.70 -9.31 16.56
C GLU A 148 2.21 -9.47 16.83
N ARG A 149 1.36 -8.55 16.33
CA ARG A 149 -0.11 -8.71 16.42
C ARG A 149 -0.62 -9.93 15.67
N VAL A 150 -0.02 -10.25 14.52
CA VAL A 150 -0.37 -11.47 13.76
C VAL A 150 0.13 -12.72 14.48
N LYS A 151 1.31 -12.67 15.10
CA LYS A 151 1.91 -13.78 15.84
C LYS A 151 1.19 -14.09 17.16
N GLN A 152 0.78 -13.09 17.93
CA GLN A 152 0.15 -13.28 19.25
C GLN A 152 -0.95 -14.36 19.31
N PRO A 153 -1.96 -14.39 18.41
CA PRO A 153 -2.98 -15.43 18.47
C PRO A 153 -2.47 -16.86 18.22
N PHE A 154 -1.29 -17.03 17.60
CA PHE A 154 -0.68 -18.36 17.43
C PHE A 154 0.10 -18.81 18.66
N PHE A 155 0.54 -17.88 19.51
CA PHE A 155 1.24 -18.18 20.76
C PHE A 155 0.30 -18.24 21.97
N ASP A 156 -0.82 -17.53 21.93
CA ASP A 156 -1.85 -17.48 23.00
C ASP A 156 -2.93 -18.58 22.85
N LEU A 157 -2.57 -19.72 22.26
CA LEU A 157 -3.47 -20.85 22.12
C LEU A 157 -3.60 -21.59 23.47
N PRO A 158 -4.82 -21.97 23.92
CA PRO A 158 -5.01 -22.69 25.19
C PRO A 158 -4.22 -24.01 25.28
N ILE A 159 -3.93 -24.63 24.13
CA ILE A 159 -3.15 -25.86 24.07
C ILE A 159 -1.65 -25.65 24.41
N TRP A 160 -1.19 -24.38 24.46
CA TRP A 160 0.18 -23.97 24.80
C TRP A 160 0.34 -23.63 26.30
N ALA A 161 -0.75 -23.71 27.10
CA ALA A 161 -0.82 -23.23 28.49
C ALA A 161 0.21 -23.82 29.47
N HIS A 162 0.85 -24.94 29.14
CA HIS A 162 1.85 -25.62 30.00
C HIS A 162 3.30 -25.53 29.50
N SER A 163 3.57 -24.66 28.51
CA SER A 163 4.82 -24.50 27.75
C SER A 163 4.83 -25.31 26.45
N PRO A 164 4.93 -24.64 25.29
CA PRO A 164 4.95 -25.32 24.00
C PRO A 164 6.14 -26.23 23.79
N ARG A 165 7.27 -25.97 24.46
CA ARG A 165 8.43 -26.87 24.43
C ARG A 165 8.12 -28.23 25.07
N SER A 166 7.26 -28.26 26.08
CA SER A 166 6.81 -29.52 26.71
C SER A 166 5.87 -30.31 25.79
N LEU A 167 5.00 -29.62 25.05
CA LEU A 167 4.11 -30.24 24.06
C LEU A 167 4.90 -30.87 22.92
N ILE A 168 5.86 -30.13 22.34
CA ILE A 168 6.71 -30.62 21.24
C ILE A 168 7.54 -31.82 21.70
N LYS A 169 8.07 -31.80 22.92
CA LYS A 169 8.82 -32.94 23.48
C LYS A 169 7.92 -34.16 23.67
N SER A 170 6.70 -33.98 24.18
CA SER A 170 5.74 -35.07 24.38
C SER A 170 5.23 -35.67 23.07
N LEU A 171 5.18 -34.90 21.98
CA LEU A 171 4.80 -35.38 20.64
C LEU A 171 5.95 -36.00 19.86
N GLY A 172 7.20 -35.80 20.29
CA GLY A 172 8.41 -36.34 19.64
C GLY A 172 8.99 -37.57 20.32
N GLU A 173 8.44 -37.99 21.47
CA GLU A 173 8.83 -39.22 22.19
C GLU A 173 7.85 -40.38 21.93
N GLU A 174 7.35 -40.51 20.69
CA GLU A 174 6.62 -41.70 20.19
C GLU A 174 7.43 -42.40 19.08
#